data_AF-A0A653CAI8-F1
#
_entry.id   AF-A0A653CAI8-F1
#
_cell.length_a   1.000
_cell.length_b   1.000
_cell.length_c   1.000
_cell.angle_alpha   90.00
_cell.angle_beta   90.00
_cell.angle_gamma   90.00
#
_symmetry.space_group_name_H-M   'P 1'
#
loop_
_entity.id
_entity.type
_entity.pdbx_description
1 polymer ?
#
loop_
_entity_poly.entity_id
_entity_poly.type
_entity_poly.pdbx_seq_one_letter_code
_entity_poly.pdbx_strand_id
1 'polypeptide(L)'
;MRVLLKSFLSSDPPSNKVLETRPDAYSQRGIHSREDDGLVLYLPPQNVPKGSKAQYEIVLHRPTTETLHQIYSLYRTTDPEEAELKFIVFKDKIPVFIEVAKEMCNVHGLQKICDILTEHPSWTLAHLAAHFGLHDSFSNSRVNCYLNSSDPETGMSPLQVAISTHNLKTVQILVSANCSLEHLDHEANSVFHYAASTTKEIIA
;
A
#
# COMPACT_ATOMS: atom_id res chain seq x y z
N MET A 1 26.40 -8.55 -41.31
CA MET A 1 24.95 -8.29 -41.22
C MET A 1 24.30 -9.31 -40.30
N ARG A 2 23.92 -8.90 -39.08
CA ARG A 2 22.87 -9.57 -38.29
C ARG A 2 22.11 -8.46 -37.57
N VAL A 3 20.95 -8.17 -38.12
CA VAL A 3 19.91 -7.32 -37.55
C VAL A 3 19.39 -8.05 -36.32
N LEU A 4 19.54 -7.47 -35.14
CA LEU A 4 18.70 -7.81 -33.99
C LEU A 4 17.71 -6.65 -33.81
N LEU A 5 16.45 -7.01 -34.03
CA LEU A 5 15.27 -6.18 -33.97
C LEU A 5 15.28 -5.22 -32.77
N LYS A 6 15.42 -3.92 -33.04
CA LYS A 6 14.90 -2.87 -32.16
C LYS A 6 13.43 -2.64 -32.52
N SER A 7 12.56 -3.46 -31.95
CA SER A 7 11.14 -3.17 -31.73
C SER A 7 10.86 -3.77 -30.36
N PHE A 8 10.38 -3.04 -29.36
CA PHE A 8 9.07 -2.42 -29.33
C PHE A 8 9.13 -1.03 -28.67
N LEU A 9 8.18 -0.18 -29.04
CA LEU A 9 7.82 1.07 -28.36
C LEU A 9 7.71 0.79 -26.86
N SER A 10 8.72 1.12 -26.06
CA SER A 10 8.61 1.06 -24.62
C SER A 10 7.76 2.27 -24.22
N SER A 11 6.44 2.09 -24.20
CA SER A 11 5.54 3.01 -23.52
C SER A 11 6.01 3.11 -22.07
N ASP A 12 6.14 4.33 -21.56
CA ASP A 12 6.46 4.54 -20.15
C ASP A 12 5.46 3.73 -19.29
N PRO A 13 5.94 3.04 -18.24
CA PRO A 13 5.07 2.23 -17.40
C PRO A 13 3.99 3.12 -16.76
N PRO A 14 2.79 2.57 -16.48
CA PRO A 14 1.72 3.31 -15.82
C PRO A 14 2.18 3.97 -14.52
N SER A 15 1.58 5.10 -14.16
CA SER A 15 1.93 5.90 -12.98
C SER A 15 1.98 5.09 -11.68
N ASN A 16 1.03 4.18 -11.47
CA ASN A 16 0.89 3.34 -10.29
C ASN A 16 1.64 1.99 -10.37
N LYS A 17 2.37 1.71 -11.45
CA LYS A 17 3.09 0.44 -11.57
C LYS A 17 4.29 0.42 -10.64
N VAL A 18 4.35 -0.49 -9.68
CA VAL A 18 5.54 -0.63 -8.83
C VAL A 18 6.68 -1.25 -9.63
N LEU A 19 7.88 -0.67 -9.51
CA LEU A 19 9.09 -1.10 -10.19
C LEU A 19 10.24 -1.22 -9.21
N GLU A 20 11.03 -2.28 -9.31
CA GLU A 20 12.34 -2.34 -8.64
C GLU A 20 13.35 -1.50 -9.44
N THR A 21 14.09 -0.65 -8.76
CA THR A 21 15.01 0.32 -9.36
C THR A 21 16.38 0.28 -8.67
N ARG A 22 17.34 1.03 -9.22
CA ARG A 22 18.73 1.08 -8.71
C ARG A 22 18.98 2.42 -7.98
N PRO A 23 19.77 2.43 -6.90
CA PRO A 23 20.11 3.66 -6.18
C PRO A 23 20.69 4.76 -7.06
N ASP A 24 21.54 4.38 -8.02
CA ASP A 24 22.23 5.31 -8.92
C ASP A 24 21.25 6.18 -9.73
N ALA A 25 20.04 5.67 -10.01
CA ALA A 25 19.02 6.39 -10.77
C ALA A 25 18.50 7.66 -10.06
N TYR A 26 18.71 7.77 -8.75
CA TYR A 26 18.23 8.88 -7.93
C TYR A 26 19.36 9.75 -7.35
N SER A 27 20.62 9.39 -7.62
CA SER A 27 21.81 10.06 -7.07
C SER A 27 21.88 11.57 -7.37
N GLN A 28 21.38 11.99 -8.53
CA GLN A 28 21.38 13.39 -8.98
C GLN A 28 19.99 14.05 -8.90
N ARG A 29 19.00 13.36 -8.34
CA ARG A 29 17.62 13.83 -8.33
C ARG A 29 17.36 14.65 -7.07
N GLY A 30 16.75 15.82 -7.25
CA GLY A 30 16.35 16.66 -6.12
C GLY A 30 15.29 15.98 -5.26
N ILE A 31 15.37 16.16 -3.95
CA ILE A 31 14.39 15.63 -2.98
C ILE A 31 13.39 16.74 -2.68
N HIS A 32 12.09 16.43 -2.83
CA HIS A 32 11.00 17.30 -2.40
C HIS A 32 10.67 17.06 -0.92
N SER A 33 10.45 15.79 -0.55
CA SER A 33 10.16 15.36 0.81
C SER A 33 10.84 14.02 1.11
N ARG A 34 11.22 13.81 2.36
CA ARG A 34 11.86 12.57 2.84
C ARG A 34 11.41 12.26 4.25
N GLU A 35 11.07 11.01 4.49
CA GLU A 35 10.76 10.46 5.80
C GLU A 35 11.90 9.56 6.27
N ASP A 36 12.06 9.43 7.59
CA ASP A 36 13.18 8.70 8.22
C ASP A 36 13.13 7.18 7.95
N ASP A 37 11.95 6.67 7.61
CA ASP A 37 11.67 5.26 7.33
C ASP A 37 11.95 4.84 5.87
N GLY A 38 12.55 5.74 5.09
CA GLY A 38 13.07 5.46 3.75
C GLY A 38 12.11 5.80 2.61
N LEU A 39 10.93 6.34 2.87
CA LEU A 39 10.07 6.87 1.81
C LEU A 39 10.51 8.28 1.38
N VAL A 40 10.68 8.48 0.08
CA VAL A 40 11.17 9.74 -0.50
C VAL A 40 10.30 10.15 -1.69
N LEU A 41 9.90 11.41 -1.72
CA LEU A 41 9.31 12.05 -2.89
C LEU A 41 10.39 12.87 -3.60
N TYR A 42 10.75 12.44 -4.81
CA TYR A 42 11.74 13.10 -5.65
C TYR A 42 11.11 14.11 -6.62
N LEU A 43 11.80 15.23 -6.82
CA LEU A 43 11.50 16.21 -7.86
C LEU A 43 11.71 15.61 -9.26
N PRO A 44 11.07 16.16 -10.31
CA PRO A 44 11.35 15.77 -11.68
C PRO A 44 12.84 15.87 -12.05
N PRO A 45 13.39 14.90 -12.81
CA PRO A 45 14.78 14.97 -13.25
C PRO A 45 14.99 16.20 -14.14
N GLN A 46 16.11 16.91 -13.94
CA GLN A 46 16.41 18.13 -14.69
C GLN A 46 16.71 17.87 -16.18
N ASN A 47 17.28 16.69 -16.49
CA ASN A 47 17.68 16.30 -17.84
C ASN A 47 16.89 15.06 -18.30
N VAL A 48 15.69 15.28 -18.85
CA VAL A 48 14.87 14.21 -19.44
C VAL A 48 15.17 14.06 -20.93
N PRO A 49 15.31 12.83 -21.46
CA PRO A 49 15.44 12.61 -22.90
C PRO A 49 14.28 13.26 -23.68
N LYS A 50 14.57 13.75 -24.89
CA LYS A 50 13.55 14.31 -25.78
C LYS A 50 12.41 13.31 -25.99
N GLY A 51 11.20 13.71 -25.61
CA GLY A 51 9.98 12.90 -25.75
C GLY A 51 9.49 12.25 -24.45
N SER A 52 10.29 12.24 -23.38
CA SER A 52 9.88 11.79 -22.05
C SER A 52 9.35 12.94 -21.21
N LYS A 53 8.36 12.68 -20.35
CA LYS A 53 7.84 13.67 -19.40
C LYS A 53 8.68 13.67 -18.13
N ALA A 54 9.04 14.85 -17.62
CA ALA A 54 9.65 15.00 -16.31
C ALA A 54 8.58 14.72 -15.24
N GLN A 55 8.76 13.70 -14.41
CA GLN A 55 7.77 13.28 -13.41
C GLN A 55 8.33 13.40 -12.00
N TYR A 56 7.50 13.78 -11.04
CA TYR A 56 7.70 13.48 -9.62
C TYR A 56 7.65 11.98 -9.41
N GLU A 57 8.35 11.48 -8.40
CA GLU A 57 8.38 10.05 -8.12
C GLU A 57 8.50 9.73 -6.64
N ILE A 58 7.59 8.89 -6.16
CA ILE A 58 7.61 8.36 -4.80
C ILE A 58 8.40 7.05 -4.81
N VAL A 59 9.43 7.00 -3.98
CA VAL A 59 10.41 5.92 -3.95
C VAL A 59 10.57 5.43 -2.53
N LEU A 60 10.48 4.13 -2.34
CA LEU A 60 10.77 3.47 -1.08
C LEU A 60 12.19 2.90 -1.11
N HIS A 61 13.02 3.39 -0.20
CA HIS A 61 14.35 2.87 0.07
C HIS A 61 14.27 1.89 1.23
N ARG A 62 14.65 0.63 1.02
CA ARG A 62 14.64 -0.35 2.11
C ARG A 62 15.74 -0.03 3.13
N PRO A 63 15.48 -0.12 4.44
CA PRO A 63 16.53 -0.08 5.45
C PRO A 63 17.56 -1.19 5.17
N THR A 64 18.84 -0.81 5.20
CA THR A 64 19.97 -1.63 4.80
C THR A 64 20.07 -2.89 5.66
N THR A 65 19.58 -4.03 5.16
CA THR A 65 20.10 -5.32 5.59
C THR A 65 21.29 -5.61 4.69
N GLU A 66 22.47 -5.75 5.30
CA GLU A 66 23.87 -5.71 4.83
C GLU A 66 24.27 -6.25 3.42
N THR A 67 23.35 -6.70 2.56
CA THR A 67 23.68 -7.29 1.26
C THR A 67 22.86 -6.81 0.04
N LEU A 68 21.70 -6.14 0.19
CA LEU A 68 20.89 -5.69 -0.96
C LEU A 68 20.21 -4.33 -0.70
N HIS A 69 20.69 -3.28 -1.40
CA HIS A 69 20.02 -1.97 -1.47
C HIS A 69 18.86 -2.06 -2.47
N GLN A 70 17.72 -2.59 -2.01
CA GLN A 70 16.51 -2.62 -2.82
C GLN A 70 15.77 -1.30 -2.71
N ILE A 71 15.40 -0.78 -3.88
CA ILE A 71 14.64 0.46 -4.00
C ILE A 71 13.46 0.18 -4.91
N TYR A 72 12.30 0.70 -4.53
CA TYR A 72 11.06 0.53 -5.27
C TYR A 72 10.48 1.88 -5.65
N SER A 73 10.29 2.08 -6.96
CA SER A 73 9.50 3.20 -7.48
C SER A 73 8.02 2.85 -7.35
N LEU A 74 7.31 3.56 -6.47
CA LEU A 74 5.92 3.26 -6.11
C LEU A 74 4.91 4.03 -6.97
N TYR A 75 5.20 5.30 -7.25
CA TYR A 75 4.29 6.18 -7.97
C TYR A 75 5.04 7.24 -8.77
N ARG A 76 4.53 7.59 -9.95
CA ARG A 76 5.08 8.65 -10.82
C ARG A 76 3.97 9.54 -11.37
N THR A 77 4.15 10.85 -11.34
CA THR A 77 3.18 11.80 -11.95
C THR A 77 3.86 13.09 -12.38
N THR A 78 3.29 13.81 -13.34
CA THR A 78 3.74 15.17 -13.70
C THR A 78 3.09 16.25 -12.83
N ASP A 79 2.06 15.90 -12.07
CA ASP A 79 1.30 16.83 -11.23
C ASP A 79 1.91 16.88 -9.81
N PRO A 80 2.40 18.05 -9.36
CA PRO A 80 2.96 18.19 -8.01
C PRO A 80 1.94 17.96 -6.90
N GLU A 81 0.69 18.42 -7.05
CA GLU A 81 -0.33 18.31 -6.00
C GLU A 81 -0.74 16.85 -5.83
N GLU A 82 -0.91 16.13 -6.94
CA GLU A 82 -1.17 14.69 -6.91
C GLU A 82 -0.03 13.90 -6.25
N ALA A 83 1.22 14.28 -6.53
CA ALA A 83 2.39 13.65 -5.94
C ALA A 83 2.42 13.84 -4.41
N GLU A 84 2.13 15.04 -3.93
CA GLU A 84 2.08 15.35 -2.50
C GLU A 84 0.94 14.60 -1.79
N LEU A 85 -0.28 14.63 -2.35
CA LEU A 85 -1.42 13.91 -1.79
C LEU A 85 -1.14 12.41 -1.69
N LYS A 86 -0.57 11.81 -2.75
CA LYS A 86 -0.20 10.39 -2.74
C LYS A 86 0.90 10.09 -1.72
N PHE A 87 1.88 10.98 -1.59
CA PHE A 87 2.97 10.84 -0.62
C PHE A 87 2.45 10.86 0.82
N ILE A 88 1.52 11.77 1.14
CA ILE A 88 0.88 11.86 2.46
C ILE A 88 0.15 10.57 2.81
N VAL A 89 -0.56 9.96 1.86
CA VAL A 89 -1.25 8.69 2.10
C VAL A 89 -0.24 7.56 2.39
N PHE A 90 0.87 7.53 1.63
CA PHE A 90 1.83 6.44 1.68
C PHE A 90 2.77 6.48 2.89
N LYS A 91 3.22 7.68 3.29
CA LYS A 91 4.28 7.82 4.30
C LYS A 91 3.96 7.19 5.65
N ASP A 92 2.74 7.34 6.15
CA ASP A 92 2.39 6.82 7.48
C ASP A 92 1.98 5.33 7.44
N LYS A 93 1.88 4.74 6.24
CA LYS A 93 1.30 3.41 6.04
C LYS A 93 2.31 2.43 5.46
N ILE A 94 2.88 2.71 4.29
CA ILE A 94 3.69 1.74 3.55
C ILE A 94 4.93 1.29 4.32
N PRO A 95 5.81 2.20 4.81
CA PRO A 95 7.03 1.80 5.51
C PRO A 95 6.72 0.99 6.77
N VAL A 96 5.72 1.43 7.53
CA VAL A 96 5.25 0.73 8.72
C VAL A 96 4.73 -0.67 8.39
N PHE A 97 3.89 -0.77 7.36
CA PHE A 97 3.20 -2.00 7.02
C PHE A 97 4.16 -3.10 6.57
N ILE A 98 5.19 -2.74 5.78
CA ILE A 98 6.20 -3.72 5.31
C ILE A 98 7.18 -4.15 6.41
N GLU A 99 7.32 -3.39 7.49
CA GLU A 99 8.08 -3.84 8.67
C GLU A 99 7.31 -4.91 9.45
N VAL A 100 5.99 -4.76 9.54
CA VAL A 100 5.10 -5.72 10.20
C VAL A 100 4.89 -6.97 9.34
N ALA A 101 4.64 -6.79 8.05
CA ALA A 101 4.38 -7.85 7.07
C ALA A 101 5.49 -7.89 6.01
N LYS A 102 6.65 -8.41 6.40
CA LYS A 102 7.88 -8.42 5.58
C LYS A 102 7.71 -9.14 4.25
N GLU A 103 6.81 -10.13 4.19
CA GLU A 103 6.44 -10.86 2.98
C GLU A 103 5.81 -9.97 1.90
N MET A 104 5.28 -8.79 2.27
CA MET A 104 4.73 -7.82 1.33
C MET A 104 5.79 -6.88 0.73
N CYS A 105 7.02 -6.89 1.26
CA CYS A 105 8.13 -6.04 0.80
C CYS A 105 8.78 -6.58 -0.48
N ASN A 106 8.01 -6.70 -1.54
CA ASN A 106 8.46 -7.02 -2.89
C ASN A 106 7.57 -6.30 -3.91
N VAL A 107 7.94 -6.31 -5.19
CA VAL A 107 7.21 -5.58 -6.26
C VAL A 107 5.72 -5.93 -6.27
N HIS A 108 5.35 -7.20 -6.09
CA HIS A 108 3.94 -7.63 -6.14
C HIS A 108 3.16 -7.23 -4.89
N GLY A 109 3.75 -7.42 -3.70
CA GLY A 109 3.14 -7.01 -2.44
C GLY A 109 2.95 -5.49 -2.38
N LEU A 110 3.99 -4.72 -2.73
CA LEU A 110 3.94 -3.27 -2.79
C LEU A 110 2.93 -2.76 -3.83
N GLN A 111 2.80 -3.42 -4.98
CA GLN A 111 1.77 -3.08 -5.98
C GLN A 111 0.38 -3.17 -5.34
N LYS A 112 0.06 -4.30 -4.70
CA LYS A 112 -1.23 -4.49 -4.03
C LYS A 112 -1.49 -3.43 -2.97
N ILE A 113 -0.47 -3.08 -2.17
CA ILE A 113 -0.59 -2.03 -1.14
C ILE A 113 -0.85 -0.67 -1.78
N CYS A 114 -0.13 -0.31 -2.85
CA CYS A 114 -0.32 0.98 -3.54
C CYS A 114 -1.70 1.09 -4.21
N ASP A 115 -2.19 -0.01 -4.78
CA ASP A 115 -3.51 -0.06 -5.42
C ASP A 115 -4.61 0.10 -4.36
N ILE A 116 -4.57 -0.68 -3.28
CA ILE A 116 -5.60 -0.59 -2.23
C ILE A 116 -5.59 0.76 -1.52
N LEU A 117 -4.42 1.38 -1.31
CA LEU A 117 -4.34 2.73 -0.73
C LEU A 117 -4.73 3.84 -1.71
N THR A 118 -4.82 3.54 -3.00
CA THR A 118 -5.41 4.45 -3.98
C THR A 118 -6.92 4.39 -3.94
N GLU A 119 -7.50 3.20 -3.73
CA GLU A 119 -8.95 3.00 -3.59
C GLU A 119 -9.47 3.42 -2.21
N HIS A 120 -8.67 3.20 -1.17
CA HIS A 120 -9.04 3.46 0.23
C HIS A 120 -7.91 4.19 0.98
N PRO A 121 -7.70 5.49 0.70
CA PRO A 121 -6.56 6.25 1.23
C PRO A 121 -6.58 6.43 2.76
N SER A 122 -7.76 6.34 3.36
CA SER A 122 -8.02 6.50 4.79
C SER A 122 -7.87 5.21 5.60
N TRP A 123 -7.70 4.05 4.96
CA TRP A 123 -7.56 2.77 5.65
C TRP A 123 -6.34 2.72 6.56
N THR A 124 -6.55 2.19 7.77
CA THR A 124 -5.51 1.96 8.76
C THR A 124 -4.72 0.68 8.49
N LEU A 125 -3.62 0.45 9.21
CA LEU A 125 -2.83 -0.77 9.11
C LEU A 125 -3.66 -2.03 9.42
N ALA A 126 -4.66 -1.94 10.31
CA ALA A 126 -5.56 -3.05 10.60
C ALA A 126 -6.50 -3.38 9.44
N HIS A 127 -7.00 -2.36 8.72
CA HIS A 127 -7.81 -2.58 7.51
C HIS A 127 -6.98 -3.27 6.42
N LEU A 128 -5.74 -2.84 6.20
CA LEU A 128 -4.83 -3.48 5.24
C LEU A 128 -4.52 -4.92 5.64
N ALA A 129 -4.21 -5.18 6.91
CA ALA A 129 -3.94 -6.53 7.41
C ALA A 129 -5.16 -7.45 7.26
N ALA A 130 -6.36 -6.93 7.52
CA ALA A 130 -7.61 -7.65 7.33
C ALA A 130 -7.85 -8.00 5.86
N HIS A 131 -7.72 -7.00 4.98
CA HIS A 131 -7.92 -7.15 3.54
C HIS A 131 -6.96 -8.17 2.91
N PHE A 132 -5.68 -8.13 3.29
CA PHE A 132 -4.67 -9.06 2.77
C PHE A 132 -4.61 -10.42 3.49
N GLY A 133 -5.38 -10.61 4.56
CA GLY A 133 -5.36 -11.84 5.35
C GLY A 133 -4.04 -12.09 6.08
N LEU A 134 -3.39 -11.02 6.54
CA LEU A 134 -2.09 -11.08 7.22
C LEU A 134 -2.29 -11.33 8.71
N HIS A 135 -2.68 -12.56 9.01
CA HIS A 135 -3.05 -13.07 10.32
C HIS A 135 -2.06 -12.69 11.43
N ASP A 136 -0.77 -12.87 11.19
CA ASP A 136 0.27 -12.70 12.21
C ASP A 136 0.46 -11.21 12.58
N SER A 137 0.10 -10.30 11.67
CA SER A 137 0.23 -8.85 11.86
C SER A 137 -0.63 -8.32 13.01
N PHE A 138 -1.75 -8.98 13.34
CA PHE A 138 -2.64 -8.54 14.44
C PHE A 138 -2.03 -8.70 15.84
N SER A 139 -0.93 -9.43 15.97
CA SER A 139 -0.13 -9.50 17.20
C SER A 139 0.78 -8.28 17.38
N ASN A 140 1.04 -7.51 16.31
CA ASN A 140 1.88 -6.32 16.37
C ASN A 140 1.11 -5.12 16.91
N SER A 141 1.65 -4.46 17.94
CA SER A 141 1.01 -3.30 18.59
C SER A 141 0.64 -2.17 17.62
N ARG A 142 1.41 -1.95 16.54
CA ARG A 142 1.16 -0.90 15.53
C ARG A 142 -0.06 -1.20 14.67
N VAL A 143 -0.45 -2.47 14.55
CA VAL A 143 -1.68 -2.90 13.85
C VAL A 143 -2.82 -3.01 14.86
N ASN A 144 -2.56 -3.64 15.99
CA ASN A 144 -3.55 -3.95 17.01
C ASN A 144 -4.21 -2.69 17.60
N CYS A 145 -3.48 -1.58 17.72
CA CYS A 145 -4.07 -0.31 18.20
C CYS A 145 -5.21 0.22 17.31
N TYR A 146 -5.35 -0.28 16.07
CA TYR A 146 -6.41 0.10 15.14
C TYR A 146 -7.51 -0.98 14.98
N LEU A 147 -7.53 -2.01 15.83
CA LEU A 147 -8.41 -3.19 15.67
C LEU A 147 -9.91 -2.82 15.54
N ASN A 148 -10.34 -1.76 16.23
CA ASN A 148 -11.72 -1.26 16.24
C ASN A 148 -11.85 0.14 15.62
N SER A 149 -10.84 0.58 14.86
CA SER A 149 -10.90 1.89 14.21
C SER A 149 -11.95 1.89 13.10
N SER A 150 -12.70 2.97 13.00
CA SER A 150 -13.60 3.23 11.88
C SER A 150 -12.82 3.89 10.75
N ASP A 151 -12.99 3.40 9.52
CA ASP A 151 -12.60 4.12 8.32
C ASP A 151 -13.37 5.46 8.24
N PRO A 152 -12.69 6.61 8.12
CA PRO A 152 -13.34 7.92 8.04
C PRO A 152 -14.27 8.14 6.84
N GLU A 153 -14.10 7.40 5.74
CA GLU A 153 -14.93 7.58 4.53
C GLU A 153 -16.19 6.73 4.59
N THR A 154 -16.04 5.44 4.87
CA THR A 154 -17.14 4.45 4.82
C THR A 154 -17.75 4.14 6.18
N GLY A 155 -17.01 4.39 7.26
CA GLY A 155 -17.36 3.94 8.60
C GLY A 155 -17.00 2.47 8.87
N MET A 156 -16.43 1.75 7.89
CA MET A 156 -16.14 0.33 8.06
C MET A 156 -15.03 0.10 9.10
N SER A 157 -15.13 -1.01 9.83
CA SER A 157 -14.08 -1.53 10.71
C SER A 157 -13.19 -2.57 10.01
N PRO A 158 -12.00 -2.88 10.55
CA PRO A 158 -11.18 -3.99 10.06
C PRO A 158 -11.90 -5.34 10.03
N LEU A 159 -12.82 -5.59 10.98
CA LEU A 159 -13.63 -6.81 10.99
C LEU A 159 -14.60 -6.86 9.80
N GLN A 160 -15.29 -5.76 9.50
CA GLN A 160 -16.18 -5.70 8.33
C GLN A 160 -15.40 -5.86 7.03
N VAL A 161 -14.18 -5.33 6.94
CA VAL A 161 -13.28 -5.59 5.80
C VAL A 161 -12.88 -7.07 5.72
N ALA A 162 -12.50 -7.70 6.84
CA ALA A 162 -12.18 -9.14 6.82
C ALA A 162 -13.35 -9.99 6.33
N ILE A 163 -14.57 -9.67 6.75
CA ILE A 163 -15.79 -10.35 6.30
C ILE A 163 -16.02 -10.14 4.80
N SER A 164 -15.89 -8.92 4.29
CA SER A 164 -16.11 -8.63 2.86
C SER A 164 -15.08 -9.30 1.94
N THR A 165 -13.89 -9.62 2.45
CA THR A 165 -12.90 -10.43 1.72
C THR A 165 -13.15 -11.94 1.75
N HIS A 166 -14.24 -12.39 2.40
CA HIS A 166 -14.60 -13.80 2.55
C HIS A 166 -13.50 -14.67 3.19
N ASN A 167 -12.65 -14.06 4.04
CA ASN A 167 -11.55 -14.77 4.70
C ASN A 167 -11.92 -15.17 6.13
N LEU A 168 -12.53 -16.36 6.28
CA LEU A 168 -12.97 -16.90 7.57
C LEU A 168 -11.84 -16.94 8.62
N LYS A 169 -10.61 -17.27 8.21
CA LYS A 169 -9.48 -17.35 9.13
C LYS A 169 -9.14 -15.98 9.72
N THR A 170 -9.13 -14.93 8.91
CA THR A 170 -8.94 -13.55 9.40
C THR A 170 -10.06 -13.15 10.35
N VAL A 171 -11.32 -13.46 10.01
CA VAL A 171 -12.47 -13.17 10.88
C VAL A 171 -12.29 -13.85 12.24
N GLN A 172 -11.97 -15.13 12.28
CA GLN A 172 -11.74 -15.88 13.53
C GLN A 172 -10.61 -15.29 14.37
N ILE A 173 -9.53 -14.82 13.74
CA ILE A 173 -8.40 -14.18 14.44
C ILE A 173 -8.82 -12.84 15.04
N LEU A 174 -9.54 -12.01 14.30
CA LEU A 174 -10.04 -10.72 14.79
C LEU A 174 -11.02 -10.90 15.95
N VAL A 175 -11.94 -11.87 15.86
CA VAL A 175 -12.86 -12.22 16.95
C VAL A 175 -12.09 -12.72 18.18
N SER A 176 -11.07 -13.56 17.97
CA SER A 176 -10.20 -14.03 19.07
C SER A 176 -9.36 -12.91 19.68
N ALA A 177 -9.06 -11.86 18.92
CA ALA A 177 -8.43 -10.63 19.39
C ALA A 177 -9.42 -9.68 20.09
N ASN A 178 -10.67 -10.11 20.30
CA ASN A 178 -11.71 -9.40 21.04
C ASN A 178 -12.07 -8.04 20.42
N CYS A 179 -12.08 -7.97 19.09
CA CYS A 179 -12.62 -6.82 18.35
C CYS A 179 -14.13 -6.64 18.58
N SER A 180 -14.64 -5.44 18.31
CA SER A 180 -16.05 -5.09 18.49
C SER A 180 -16.92 -5.77 17.44
N LEU A 181 -17.94 -6.50 17.89
CA LEU A 181 -18.99 -7.06 17.04
C LEU A 181 -20.18 -6.10 16.86
N GLU A 182 -20.20 -5.01 17.63
CA GLU A 182 -21.28 -4.03 17.66
C GLU A 182 -21.03 -2.84 16.74
N HIS A 183 -19.92 -2.84 16.00
CA HIS A 183 -19.55 -1.76 15.09
C HIS A 183 -20.59 -1.58 13.98
N LEU A 184 -20.92 -0.32 13.69
CA LEU A 184 -21.80 0.10 12.61
C LEU A 184 -21.01 1.01 11.66
N ASP A 185 -21.17 0.80 10.36
CA ASP A 185 -20.64 1.74 9.37
C ASP A 185 -21.55 2.96 9.17
N HIS A 186 -21.22 3.85 8.25
CA HIS A 186 -22.01 5.06 7.99
C HIS A 186 -23.41 4.79 7.42
N GLU A 187 -23.64 3.59 6.88
CA GLU A 187 -24.95 3.13 6.41
C GLU A 187 -25.73 2.36 7.49
N ALA A 188 -25.21 2.34 8.73
CA ALA A 188 -25.73 1.57 9.85
C ALA A 188 -25.72 0.04 9.62
N ASN A 189 -24.90 -0.46 8.70
CA ASN A 189 -24.68 -1.89 8.55
C ASN A 189 -23.76 -2.38 9.67
N SER A 190 -24.24 -3.37 10.41
CA SER A 190 -23.44 -4.06 11.43
C SER A 190 -22.56 -5.16 10.85
N VAL A 191 -21.62 -5.65 11.65
CA VAL A 191 -20.82 -6.86 11.37
C VAL A 191 -21.69 -8.03 10.88
N PHE A 192 -22.89 -8.20 11.45
CA PHE A 192 -23.83 -9.26 11.07
C PHE A 192 -24.51 -9.02 9.72
N HIS A 193 -24.73 -7.77 9.32
CA HIS A 193 -25.23 -7.45 7.97
C HIS A 193 -24.20 -7.85 6.90
N TYR A 194 -22.92 -7.54 7.15
CA TYR A 194 -21.83 -7.99 6.30
C TYR A 194 -21.72 -9.52 6.29
N ALA A 195 -21.77 -10.18 7.45
CA ALA A 195 -21.68 -11.65 7.49
C ALA A 195 -22.79 -12.30 6.67
N ALA A 196 -24.03 -11.80 6.78
CA ALA A 196 -25.20 -12.30 6.07
C ALA A 196 -25.08 -12.23 4.53
N SER A 197 -24.25 -11.32 3.99
CA SER A 197 -24.01 -11.21 2.54
C SER A 197 -22.92 -12.15 2.01
N THR A 198 -22.33 -12.98 2.87
CA THR A 198 -21.21 -13.87 2.54
C THR A 198 -21.60 -15.36 2.52
N THR A 199 -20.75 -16.24 3.06
CA THR A 199 -20.97 -17.69 3.10
C THR A 199 -21.54 -18.11 4.47
N LYS A 200 -22.20 -19.27 4.50
CA LYS A 200 -22.78 -19.83 5.74
C LYS A 200 -21.75 -20.01 6.86
N GLU A 201 -20.47 -20.20 6.52
CA GLU A 201 -19.41 -20.43 7.50
C GLU A 201 -19.04 -19.17 8.30
N ILE A 202 -19.21 -17.97 7.74
CA ILE A 202 -18.95 -16.71 8.45
C ILE A 202 -20.14 -16.31 9.33
N ILE A 203 -21.35 -16.78 8.98
CA ILE A 203 -22.61 -16.47 9.70
C ILE A 203 -22.81 -17.37 10.92
N ALA A 204 -22.23 -18.58 10.93
CA ALA A 204 -22.55 -19.67 11.86
C ALA A 204 -21.63 -19.76 13.08
#